data_AF-A0A2E7XKH0-F1
#
_entry.id   AF-A0A2E7XKH0-F1
#
_cell.length_a   1.000
_cell.length_b   1.000
_cell.length_c   1.000
_cell.angle_alpha   90.00
_cell.angle_beta   90.00
_cell.angle_gamma   90.00
#
_symmetry.space_group_name_H-M   'P 1'
#
loop_
_entity.id
_entity.type
_entity.pdbx_description
1 polymer ?
#
loop_
_entity_poly.entity_id
_entity_poly.type
_entity_poly.pdbx_seq_one_letter_code
_entity_poly.pdbx_strand_id
1 'polypeptide(L)'
;MSFRYRDQTFRIGDVRIRLRTPRDLEQFIDQTEISNEALPLFGIVWDSSEILSELLFKYDVTGKRILEIGCGMALVSHLLNMLGADITAMDIHPATAEYLANNTLLNNVRSIPFVNASWSDDSPELKGFDLIVGSEVL
;
A
#
# COMPACT_ATOMS: atom_id res chain seq x y z
N MET A 1 -0.59 18.37 -17.42
CA MET A 1 0.60 17.51 -17.61
C MET A 1 0.14 16.06 -17.65
N SER A 2 0.73 15.21 -18.50
CA SER A 2 0.41 13.77 -18.49
C SER A 2 1.29 13.09 -17.44
N PHE A 3 0.68 12.51 -16.40
CA PHE A 3 1.42 11.74 -15.40
C PHE A 3 2.08 10.53 -16.06
N ARG A 4 3.35 10.29 -15.76
CA ARG A 4 4.09 9.13 -16.27
C ARG A 4 4.08 8.03 -15.25
N TYR A 5 3.77 6.82 -15.69
CA TYR A 5 3.72 5.61 -14.86
C TYR A 5 4.69 4.54 -15.38
N ARG A 6 5.00 3.59 -14.50
CA ARG A 6 5.67 2.33 -14.82
C ARG A 6 4.85 1.17 -14.25
N ASP A 7 4.69 0.13 -15.05
CA ASP A 7 4.04 -1.11 -14.62
C ASP A 7 5.15 -2.07 -14.14
N GLN A 8 4.97 -2.62 -12.95
CA GLN A 8 5.87 -3.58 -12.31
C GLN A 8 5.08 -4.85 -12.01
N THR A 9 5.75 -6.01 -11.98
CA THR A 9 5.13 -7.30 -11.63
C THR A 9 5.98 -7.99 -10.58
N PHE A 10 5.35 -8.31 -9.46
CA PHE A 10 5.93 -9.02 -8.34
C PHE A 10 5.36 -10.44 -8.31
N ARG A 11 6.17 -11.40 -7.87
CA ARG A 11 5.75 -12.80 -7.71
C ARG A 11 6.08 -13.21 -6.28
N ILE A 12 5.04 -13.50 -5.51
CA ILE A 12 5.14 -13.92 -4.11
C ILE A 12 4.50 -15.29 -4.00
N GLY A 13 5.31 -16.33 -3.80
CA GLY A 13 4.84 -17.70 -3.93
C GLY A 13 4.21 -17.97 -5.31
N ASP A 14 2.95 -18.37 -5.33
CA ASP A 14 2.15 -18.58 -6.56
C ASP A 14 1.32 -17.36 -6.98
N VAL A 15 1.33 -16.29 -6.18
CA VAL A 15 0.58 -15.06 -6.44
C VAL A 15 1.40 -14.13 -7.34
N ARG A 16 0.76 -13.60 -8.38
CA ARG A 16 1.33 -12.59 -9.27
C ARG A 16 0.62 -11.26 -9.06
N ILE A 17 1.36 -10.25 -8.62
CA ILE A 17 0.85 -8.91 -8.32
C ILE A 17 1.37 -7.93 -9.36
N ARG A 18 0.48 -7.17 -10.01
CA ARG A 18 0.86 -6.10 -10.94
C ARG A 18 0.63 -4.75 -10.29
N LEU A 19 1.64 -3.91 -10.22
CA LEU A 19 1.50 -2.55 -9.70
C LEU A 19 1.86 -1.54 -10.77
N ARG A 20 0.96 -0.60 -11.02
CA ARG A 20 1.26 0.66 -11.69
C ARG A 20 1.74 1.64 -10.62
N THR A 21 2.93 2.18 -10.81
CA THR A 21 3.58 3.13 -9.90
C THR A 21 3.96 4.40 -10.65
N PRO A 22 4.17 5.53 -9.97
CA PRO A 22 4.77 6.71 -10.58
C PRO A 22 6.11 6.37 -11.25
N ARG A 23 6.37 6.95 -12.42
CA ARG A 23 7.70 6.92 -13.04
C ARG A 23 8.59 8.04 -12.48
N ASP A 24 7.97 9.13 -12.09
CA ASP A 24 8.62 10.38 -11.72
C ASP A 24 7.96 10.86 -10.43
N LEU A 25 8.73 10.95 -9.36
CA LEU A 25 8.24 11.37 -8.05
C LEU A 25 8.19 12.90 -7.94
N GLU A 26 8.96 13.62 -8.77
CA GLU A 26 8.98 15.08 -8.76
C GLU A 26 7.61 15.68 -9.07
N GLN A 27 6.77 14.95 -9.82
CA GLN A 27 5.41 15.36 -10.15
C GLN A 27 4.50 15.53 -8.90
N PHE A 28 4.91 15.02 -7.73
CA PHE A 28 4.15 15.14 -6.47
C PHE A 28 4.74 16.12 -5.45
N ILE A 29 5.90 16.75 -5.74
CA ILE A 29 6.55 17.67 -4.80
C ILE A 29 5.66 18.87 -4.46
N ASP A 30 4.91 19.40 -5.44
CA ASP A 30 4.05 20.57 -5.25
C ASP A 30 2.58 20.23 -4.90
N GLN A 31 2.24 18.95 -4.73
CA GLN A 31 0.83 18.50 -4.68
C GLN A 31 0.29 18.25 -3.27
N THR A 32 1.11 18.36 -2.22
CA THR A 32 0.68 18.06 -0.85
C THR A 32 1.23 19.07 0.16
N GLU A 33 0.42 19.42 1.17
CA GLU A 33 0.86 20.18 2.35
C GLU A 33 1.72 19.33 3.32
N ILE A 34 1.97 18.06 2.99
CA ILE A 34 2.97 17.22 3.66
C ILE A 34 4.30 17.91 3.42
N SER A 35 4.93 18.41 4.49
CA SER A 35 6.05 19.37 4.48
C SER A 35 6.92 19.32 3.22
N ASN A 36 7.20 20.50 2.63
CA ASN A 36 8.05 20.79 1.47
C ASN A 36 9.44 20.09 1.40
N GLU A 37 9.79 19.29 2.39
CA GLU A 37 11.08 18.61 2.58
C GLU A 37 10.98 17.08 2.46
N ALA A 38 9.78 16.50 2.41
CA ALA A 38 9.60 15.06 2.28
C ALA A 38 9.45 14.67 0.81
N LEU A 39 10.43 13.93 0.27
CA LEU A 39 10.26 13.27 -1.03
C LEU A 39 8.99 12.40 -0.99
N PRO A 40 8.20 12.32 -2.08
CA PRO A 40 6.96 11.54 -2.10
C PRO A 40 7.27 10.04 -2.23
N LEU A 41 7.82 9.47 -1.16
CA LEU A 41 8.31 8.09 -1.07
C LEU A 41 7.20 7.04 -1.26
N PHE A 42 5.93 7.44 -1.12
CA PHE A 42 4.77 6.58 -1.33
C PHE A 42 4.80 5.85 -2.69
N GLY A 43 5.42 6.45 -3.72
CA GLY A 43 5.49 5.89 -5.07
C GLY A 43 6.58 4.83 -5.28
N ILE A 44 7.40 4.56 -4.25
CA ILE A 44 8.46 3.54 -4.28
C ILE A 44 7.89 2.22 -3.73
N VAL A 45 8.16 1.13 -4.43
CA VAL A 45 8.00 -0.22 -3.87
C VAL A 45 9.35 -0.60 -3.27
N TRP A 46 9.41 -0.75 -1.95
CA TRP A 46 10.64 -1.04 -1.22
C TRP A 46 10.92 -2.55 -1.20
N ASP A 47 12.18 -2.95 -1.28
CA ASP A 47 12.58 -4.37 -1.25
C ASP A 47 12.07 -5.09 0.02
N SER A 48 11.99 -4.39 1.15
CA SER A 48 11.44 -4.95 2.40
C SER A 48 9.94 -5.25 2.33
N SER A 49 9.19 -4.57 1.45
CA SER A 49 7.78 -4.91 1.20
C SER A 49 7.64 -6.25 0.47
N GLU A 50 8.58 -6.61 -0.39
CA GLU A 50 8.64 -7.95 -1.01
C GLU A 50 8.99 -9.02 0.03
N ILE A 51 9.96 -8.75 0.91
CA ILE A 51 10.35 -9.66 1.99
C ILE A 51 9.19 -9.88 2.97
N LEU A 52 8.49 -8.81 3.37
CA LEU A 52 7.31 -8.89 4.22
C LEU A 52 6.18 -9.66 3.54
N SER A 53 5.98 -9.44 2.24
CA SER A 53 5.03 -10.20 1.43
C SER A 53 5.33 -11.70 1.42
N GLU A 54 6.59 -12.09 1.22
CA GLU A 54 7.04 -13.50 1.28
C GLU A 54 6.82 -14.15 2.65
N LEU A 55 6.97 -13.37 3.73
CA LEU A 55 6.66 -13.83 5.08
C LEU A 55 5.16 -14.02 5.28
N LEU A 56 4.36 -13.03 4.88
CA LEU A 56 2.90 -13.03 5.05
C LEU A 56 2.21 -14.07 4.17
N PHE A 57 2.77 -14.40 3.01
CA PHE A 57 2.29 -15.49 2.16
C PHE A 57 2.27 -16.84 2.89
N LYS A 58 3.16 -17.04 3.87
CA LYS A 58 3.26 -18.26 4.68
C LYS A 58 2.61 -18.13 6.06
N TYR A 59 2.17 -16.93 6.42
CA TYR A 59 1.61 -16.62 7.72
C TYR A 59 0.10 -16.85 7.71
N ASP A 60 -0.44 -17.48 8.76
CA ASP A 60 -1.89 -17.67 8.86
C ASP A 60 -2.60 -16.37 9.24
N VAL A 61 -3.23 -15.78 8.23
CA VAL A 61 -4.04 -14.56 8.34
C VAL A 61 -5.54 -14.84 8.44
N THR A 62 -5.95 -16.10 8.52
CA THR A 62 -7.36 -16.50 8.50
C THR A 62 -8.12 -15.85 9.66
N GLY A 63 -9.21 -15.15 9.32
CA GLY A 63 -10.10 -14.52 10.30
C GLY A 63 -9.51 -13.30 11.03
N LYS A 64 -8.33 -12.80 10.62
CA LYS A 64 -7.73 -11.58 11.18
C LYS A 64 -8.19 -10.36 10.41
N ARG A 65 -8.54 -9.30 11.13
CA ARG A 65 -8.66 -7.95 10.59
C ARG A 65 -7.28 -7.28 10.60
N ILE A 66 -6.78 -6.89 9.43
CA ILE A 66 -5.38 -6.48 9.24
C ILE A 66 -5.32 -5.01 8.81
N LEU A 67 -4.34 -4.28 9.34
CA LEU A 67 -3.99 -2.93 8.91
C LEU A 67 -2.57 -2.91 8.35
N GLU A 68 -2.39 -2.44 7.13
CA GLU A 68 -1.08 -2.01 6.63
C GLU A 68 -0.89 -0.52 6.90
N ILE A 69 0.12 -0.16 7.68
CA ILE A 69 0.49 1.24 7.96
C ILE A 69 1.61 1.70 7.03
N GLY A 70 1.52 2.94 6.54
CA GLY A 70 2.50 3.48 5.59
C GLY A 70 2.58 2.65 4.31
N CYS A 71 1.43 2.30 3.74
CA CYS A 71 1.37 1.29 2.69
C CYS A 71 2.05 1.71 1.37
N GLY A 72 2.20 3.02 1.09
CA GLY A 72 2.76 3.51 -0.17
C GLY A 72 2.08 2.88 -1.40
N MET A 73 2.83 2.11 -2.19
CA MET A 73 2.28 1.38 -3.35
C MET A 73 1.51 0.09 -3.00
N ALA A 74 1.40 -0.22 -1.71
CA ALA A 74 0.53 -1.22 -1.10
C ALA A 74 0.75 -2.66 -1.61
N LEU A 75 2.00 -3.06 -1.84
CA LEU A 75 2.33 -4.41 -2.30
C LEU A 75 1.80 -5.48 -1.34
N VAL A 76 1.97 -5.26 -0.03
CA VAL A 76 1.49 -6.19 1.01
C VAL A 76 -0.04 -6.24 1.04
N SER A 77 -0.72 -5.09 0.98
CA SER A 77 -2.19 -5.08 0.90
C SER A 77 -2.73 -5.81 -0.32
N HIS A 78 -2.08 -5.67 -1.48
CA HIS A 78 -2.48 -6.40 -2.68
C HIS A 78 -2.30 -7.91 -2.54
N LEU A 79 -1.19 -8.37 -1.95
CA LEU A 79 -0.99 -9.77 -1.63
C LEU A 79 -2.11 -10.29 -0.73
N LEU A 80 -2.32 -9.65 0.43
CA LEU A 80 -3.28 -10.09 1.43
C LEU A 80 -4.71 -10.07 0.88
N ASN A 81 -5.05 -9.08 0.05
CA ASN A 81 -6.36 -9.03 -0.62
C ASN A 81 -6.56 -10.22 -1.58
N MET A 82 -5.53 -10.58 -2.35
CA MET A 82 -5.53 -11.75 -3.25
C MET A 82 -5.62 -13.07 -2.51
N LEU A 83 -5.03 -13.15 -1.31
CA LEU A 83 -5.16 -14.29 -0.40
C LEU A 83 -6.53 -14.34 0.31
N GLY A 84 -7.41 -13.38 0.06
CA GLY A 84 -8.76 -13.34 0.63
C GLY A 84 -8.84 -12.71 2.02
N ALA A 85 -7.76 -12.15 2.56
CA ALA A 85 -7.74 -11.55 3.89
C ALA A 85 -8.64 -10.31 4.01
N ASP A 86 -8.97 -9.96 5.26
CA ASP A 86 -9.65 -8.71 5.62
C ASP A 86 -8.58 -7.64 5.91
N ILE A 87 -8.19 -6.91 4.87
CA ILE A 87 -7.08 -5.95 4.89
C ILE A 87 -7.56 -4.53 4.62
N THR A 88 -7.13 -3.59 5.45
CA THR A 88 -7.23 -2.15 5.25
C THR A 88 -5.84 -1.56 5.06
N ALA A 89 -5.70 -0.64 4.11
CA ALA A 89 -4.45 0.08 3.85
C ALA A 89 -4.52 1.51 4.45
N MET A 90 -3.40 2.02 4.95
CA MET A 90 -3.30 3.38 5.49
C MET A 90 -2.01 4.05 5.02
N ASP A 91 -2.12 5.29 4.55
CA ASP A 91 -0.97 6.13 4.21
C ASP A 91 -1.28 7.61 4.40
N ILE A 92 -0.25 8.41 4.68
CA ILE A 92 -0.38 9.86 4.84
C ILE A 92 -0.56 10.56 3.48
N HIS A 93 -0.01 10.01 2.40
CA HIS A 93 -0.06 10.64 1.09
C HIS A 93 -1.39 10.35 0.37
N PRO A 94 -2.19 11.37 0.05
CA PRO A 94 -3.55 11.17 -0.48
C PRO A 94 -3.57 10.50 -1.87
N ALA A 95 -2.53 10.71 -2.69
CA ALA A 95 -2.43 10.05 -4.00
C ALA A 95 -2.37 8.52 -3.91
N THR A 96 -1.96 7.97 -2.76
CA THR A 96 -1.95 6.52 -2.52
C THR A 96 -3.32 5.89 -2.77
N ALA A 97 -4.41 6.58 -2.40
CA ALA A 97 -5.78 6.10 -2.61
C ALA A 97 -6.07 5.77 -4.08
N GLU A 98 -5.66 6.67 -4.99
CA GLU A 98 -5.91 6.51 -6.43
C GLU A 98 -5.08 5.36 -7.00
N TYR A 99 -3.81 5.26 -6.62
CA TYR A 99 -2.95 4.15 -7.05
C TYR A 99 -3.44 2.80 -6.54
N LEU A 100 -3.87 2.73 -5.28
CA LEU A 100 -4.46 1.51 -4.69
C LEU A 100 -5.72 1.08 -5.46
N ALA A 101 -6.63 2.01 -5.73
CA ALA A 101 -7.84 1.73 -6.50
C ALA A 101 -7.50 1.26 -7.93
N ASN A 102 -6.60 1.95 -8.62
CA ASN A 102 -6.17 1.57 -9.96
C ASN A 102 -5.49 0.19 -9.99
N ASN A 103 -4.69 -0.14 -8.98
CA ASN A 103 -4.00 -1.42 -8.89
C ASN A 103 -4.93 -2.57 -8.49
N THR A 104 -5.98 -2.34 -7.70
CA THR A 104 -7.00 -3.37 -7.44
C THR A 104 -7.75 -3.72 -8.74
N LEU A 105 -8.11 -2.71 -9.54
CA LEU A 105 -8.70 -2.90 -10.87
C LEU A 105 -7.73 -3.62 -11.82
N LEU A 106 -6.45 -3.24 -11.84
CA LEU A 106 -5.41 -3.84 -12.69
C LEU A 106 -5.24 -5.35 -12.44
N ASN A 107 -5.45 -5.78 -11.20
CA ASN A 107 -5.33 -7.17 -10.79
C ASN A 107 -6.66 -7.92 -10.77
N ASN A 108 -7.79 -7.26 -11.07
CA ASN A 108 -9.13 -7.83 -11.01
C ASN A 108 -9.46 -8.44 -9.63
N VAL A 109 -9.15 -7.69 -8.56
CA VAL A 109 -9.38 -8.09 -7.18
C VAL A 109 -10.37 -7.16 -6.47
N ARG A 110 -10.75 -7.50 -5.24
CA ARG A 110 -11.68 -6.69 -4.44
C ARG A 110 -11.05 -5.33 -4.11
N SER A 111 -11.86 -4.28 -4.04
CA SER A 111 -11.42 -2.99 -3.52
C SER A 111 -10.83 -3.17 -2.11
N ILE A 112 -9.71 -2.49 -1.85
CA ILE A 112 -9.07 -2.47 -0.53
C ILE A 112 -9.50 -1.15 0.15
N PRO A 113 -10.10 -1.20 1.36
CA PRO A 113 -10.36 0.00 2.15
C PRO A 113 -9.08 0.81 2.38
N PHE A 114 -9.15 2.13 2.22
CA PHE A 114 -8.03 3.03 2.42
C PHE A 114 -8.36 4.12 3.44
N VAL A 115 -7.46 4.35 4.38
CA VAL A 115 -7.54 5.44 5.35
C VAL A 115 -6.39 6.41 5.11
N ASN A 116 -6.70 7.65 4.75
CA ASN A 116 -5.68 8.70 4.65
C ASN A 116 -5.43 9.30 6.03
N ALA A 117 -4.34 8.90 6.68
CA ALA A 117 -4.07 9.29 8.05
C ALA A 117 -2.57 9.30 8.37
N SER A 118 -2.21 10.09 9.39
CA SER A 118 -0.87 10.07 9.99
C SER A 118 -0.77 9.00 11.09
N TRP A 119 0.45 8.65 11.52
CA TRP A 119 0.64 7.68 12.61
C TRP A 119 0.16 8.19 13.98
N SER A 120 0.03 9.51 14.14
CA SER A 120 -0.51 10.15 15.35
C SER A 120 -2.04 10.27 15.36
N ASP A 121 -2.71 9.84 14.28
CA ASP A 121 -4.16 9.90 14.17
C ASP A 121 -4.83 8.89 15.10
N ASP A 122 -5.85 9.32 15.85
CA ASP A 122 -6.57 8.51 16.83
C ASP A 122 -7.98 8.10 16.37
N SER A 123 -8.25 8.25 15.07
CA SER A 123 -9.53 7.93 14.44
C SER A 123 -10.06 6.54 14.84
N PRO A 124 -11.37 6.41 15.11
CA PRO A 124 -12.00 5.12 15.36
C PRO A 124 -11.77 4.08 14.23
N GLU A 125 -11.57 4.54 12.99
CA GLU A 125 -11.34 3.67 11.83
C GLU A 125 -10.02 2.90 11.93
N LEU A 126 -9.05 3.43 12.67
CA LEU A 126 -7.71 2.85 12.88
C LEU A 126 -7.63 1.93 14.11
N LYS A 127 -8.79 1.54 14.70
CA LYS A 127 -8.86 0.70 15.91
C LYS A 127 -9.41 -0.69 15.61
N GLY A 128 -9.06 -1.66 16.46
CA GLY A 128 -9.62 -3.01 16.44
C GLY A 128 -9.09 -3.90 15.32
N PHE A 129 -7.80 -3.82 15.04
CA PHE A 129 -7.08 -4.72 14.15
C PHE A 129 -6.37 -5.81 14.95
N ASP A 130 -6.41 -7.05 14.46
CA ASP A 130 -5.74 -8.20 15.09
C ASP A 130 -4.26 -8.29 14.69
N LEU A 131 -3.91 -7.69 13.56
CA LEU A 131 -2.56 -7.66 13.01
C LEU A 131 -2.30 -6.29 12.36
N ILE A 132 -1.16 -5.68 12.71
CA ILE A 132 -0.66 -4.46 12.06
C ILE A 132 0.66 -4.82 11.38
N VAL A 133 0.80 -4.45 10.11
CA VAL A 133 2.00 -4.69 9.29
C VAL A 133 2.48 -3.38 8.69
N GLY A 134 3.78 -3.27 8.45
CA GLY A 134 4.39 -2.11 7.79
C GLY A 134 5.82 -2.43 7.36
N SER A 135 6.24 -1.90 6.21
CA SER A 135 7.58 -2.06 5.64
C SER A 135 8.17 -0.68 5.37
N GLU A 136 9.43 -0.43 5.78
CA GLU A 136 10.08 0.90 5.75
C GLU A 136 9.29 2.00 6.48
N VAL A 137 8.85 1.71 7.71
CA VAL A 137 8.12 2.65 8.58
C VAL A 137 8.94 3.13 9.79
N LEU A 138 10.27 2.94 9.78
CA LEU A 138 11.18 3.28 10.87
C LEU A 138 12.38 4.11 10.40
#